data_AF-A0A7Y6ZSH7-F1
#
_entry.id   AF-A0A7Y6ZSH7-F1
#
_cell.length_a   1.000
_cell.length_b   1.000
_cell.length_c   1.000
_cell.angle_alpha   90.00
_cell.angle_beta   90.00
_cell.angle_gamma   90.00
#
_symmetry.space_group_name_H-M   'P 1'
#
loop_
_entity.id
_entity.type
_entity.pdbx_description
1 polymer ?
#
loop_
_entity_poly.entity_id
_entity_poly.type
_entity_poly.pdbx_seq_one_letter_code
_entity_poly.pdbx_strand_id
1 'polypeptide(L)'
;MSSIQEVAKLERAKKRVAALKGFYKHLAFYIAINVFFILRRIYRDVYHGDTFTEAILDFTNYKLFFWWGVILAIHAINIFKFDFLFGKNWEERKIKEEMSKERNR
;
A
#
# COMPACT_ATOMS: atom_id res chain seq x y z
N MET A 1 -32.53 10.12 11.44
CA MET A 1 -31.40 9.35 12.00
C MET A 1 -30.73 8.45 10.95
N SER A 2 -31.46 7.85 9.99
CA SER A 2 -30.87 6.95 8.97
C SER A 2 -30.05 7.65 7.88
N SER A 3 -30.46 8.84 7.41
CA SER A 3 -29.78 9.53 6.30
C SER A 3 -28.37 10.00 6.62
N ILE A 4 -28.12 10.47 7.85
CA ILE A 4 -26.79 10.95 8.30
C ILE A 4 -25.81 9.77 8.43
N GLN A 5 -26.27 8.62 8.92
CA GLN A 5 -25.44 7.41 9.00
C GLN A 5 -25.11 6.84 7.61
N GLU A 6 -26.06 6.87 6.68
CA GLU A 6 -25.87 6.49 5.28
C GLU A 6 -24.80 7.36 4.59
N VAL A 7 -24.87 8.69 4.74
CA VAL A 7 -23.89 9.62 4.16
C VAL A 7 -22.48 9.41 4.74
N ALA A 8 -22.36 9.28 6.06
CA ALA A 8 -21.07 9.05 6.72
C ALA A 8 -20.43 7.71 6.30
N LYS A 9 -21.24 6.66 6.13
CA LYS A 9 -20.79 5.35 5.62
C LYS A 9 -20.32 5.43 4.17
N LEU A 10 -21.05 6.17 3.33
CA LEU A 10 -20.69 6.43 1.94
C LEU A 10 -19.38 7.21 1.81
N GLU A 11 -19.17 8.23 2.65
CA GLU A 11 -17.96 9.05 2.63
C GLU A 11 -16.73 8.23 3.04
N ARG A 12 -16.86 7.38 4.08
CA ARG A 12 -15.81 6.43 4.50
C ARG A 12 -15.45 5.45 3.40
N ALA A 13 -16.46 4.85 2.76
CA ALA A 13 -16.24 3.95 1.64
C ALA A 13 -15.50 4.65 0.48
N LYS A 14 -15.87 5.89 0.15
CA LYS A 14 -15.18 6.70 -0.88
C LYS A 14 -13.73 6.99 -0.51
N LYS A 15 -13.44 7.43 0.72
CA LYS A 15 -12.07 7.67 1.20
C LYS A 15 -11.22 6.40 1.13
N ARG A 16 -11.79 5.26 1.51
CA ARG A 16 -11.10 3.97 1.45
C ARG A 16 -10.79 3.53 0.02
N VAL A 17 -11.73 3.67 -0.90
CA VAL A 17 -11.51 3.37 -2.32
C VAL A 17 -10.43 4.30 -2.92
N ALA A 18 -10.44 5.58 -2.57
CA ALA A 18 -9.42 6.52 -3.01
C ALA A 18 -8.02 6.14 -2.50
N ALA A 19 -7.90 5.77 -1.22
CA ALA A 19 -6.64 5.30 -0.63
C ALA A 19 -6.15 4.01 -1.31
N LEU A 20 -7.05 3.04 -1.55
CA LEU A 20 -6.73 1.80 -2.26
C LEU A 20 -6.19 2.07 -3.67
N LYS A 21 -6.87 2.96 -4.43
CA LYS A 21 -6.43 3.37 -5.77
C LYS A 21 -5.04 4.02 -5.73
N GLY A 22 -4.77 4.86 -4.72
CA GLY A 22 -3.45 5.46 -4.52
C GLY A 22 -2.36 4.41 -4.29
N PHE A 23 -2.62 3.43 -3.43
CA PHE A 23 -1.70 2.33 -3.16
C PHE A 23 -1.44 1.46 -4.38
N TYR A 24 -2.48 1.05 -5.12
CA TYR A 24 -2.30 0.23 -6.31
C TYR A 24 -1.50 0.95 -7.39
N LYS A 25 -1.67 2.27 -7.55
CA LYS A 25 -0.80 3.05 -8.42
C LYS A 25 0.66 2.97 -7.97
N HIS A 26 0.93 3.20 -6.68
CA HIS A 26 2.29 3.14 -6.15
C HIS A 26 2.92 1.74 -6.28
N LEU A 27 2.15 0.68 -6.00
CA LEU A 27 2.55 -0.70 -6.18
C LEU A 27 2.82 -1.04 -7.65
N ALA A 28 1.96 -0.62 -8.58
CA ALA A 28 2.15 -0.84 -9.99
C ALA A 28 3.44 -0.16 -10.50
N PHE A 29 3.69 1.09 -10.08
CA PHE A 29 4.93 1.79 -10.40
C PHE A 29 6.16 1.10 -9.81
N TYR A 30 6.08 0.66 -8.55
CA TYR A 30 7.15 -0.11 -7.91
C TYR A 30 7.47 -1.36 -8.73
N ILE A 31 6.47 -2.19 -9.06
CA ILE A 31 6.68 -3.41 -9.86
C ILE A 31 7.27 -3.07 -11.23
N ALA A 32 6.70 -2.10 -11.94
CA ALA A 32 7.15 -1.73 -13.28
C ALA A 32 8.62 -1.28 -13.31
N ILE A 33 9.02 -0.43 -12.35
CA ILE A 33 10.40 0.05 -12.24
C ILE A 33 11.34 -1.11 -11.90
N ASN A 34 10.99 -1.95 -10.91
CA ASN A 34 11.81 -3.09 -10.52
C ASN A 34 12.02 -4.06 -11.70
N VAL A 35 10.95 -4.41 -12.41
CA VAL A 35 11.01 -5.28 -13.59
C VAL A 35 11.88 -4.65 -14.69
N PHE A 36 11.71 -3.36 -14.98
CA PHE A 36 12.52 -2.67 -15.98
C PHE A 36 14.02 -2.70 -15.64
N PHE A 37 14.40 -2.46 -14.38
CA PHE A 37 15.79 -2.52 -13.94
C PHE A 37 16.37 -3.93 -14.06
N ILE A 38 15.62 -4.96 -13.65
CA ILE A 38 16.03 -6.36 -13.78
C ILE A 38 16.23 -6.72 -15.25
N LEU A 39 15.28 -6.39 -16.12
CA LEU A 39 15.38 -6.70 -17.56
C LEU A 39 16.56 -5.97 -18.23
N ARG A 40 16.74 -4.67 -17.94
CA ARG A 40 17.89 -3.90 -18.46
C ARG A 40 19.22 -4.51 -18.03
N ARG A 41 19.31 -4.98 -16.79
CA ARG A 41 20.51 -5.61 -16.25
C ARG A 41 20.79 -6.93 -16.95
N ILE A 42 19.80 -7.81 -17.02
CA ILE A 42 19.90 -9.09 -17.73
C ILE A 42 20.38 -8.86 -19.16
N TYR A 43 19.79 -7.89 -19.87
CA TYR A 43 20.21 -7.54 -21.22
C TYR A 43 21.69 -7.14 -21.29
N ARG A 44 22.16 -6.29 -20.38
CA ARG A 44 23.55 -5.84 -20.33
C ARG A 44 24.52 -6.97 -19.99
N ASP A 45 24.19 -7.79 -18.99
CA ASP A 45 25.09 -8.81 -18.47
C ASP A 45 25.24 -9.96 -19.51
N VAL A 46 24.14 -10.35 -20.19
CA VAL A 46 24.20 -11.25 -21.36
C VAL A 46 25.04 -10.68 -22.50
N TYR A 47 24.97 -9.37 -22.74
CA TYR A 47 25.78 -8.70 -23.78
C TYR A 47 27.28 -8.67 -23.45
N HIS A 48 27.67 -8.72 -22.17
CA HIS A 48 29.07 -8.72 -21.73
C HIS A 48 29.67 -10.12 -21.54
N GLY A 49 28.88 -11.18 -21.78
CA GLY A 49 29.34 -12.57 -21.68
C GLY A 49 29.16 -13.21 -20.30
N ASP A 50 28.50 -12.52 -19.36
CA ASP A 50 28.20 -13.06 -18.04
C ASP A 50 27.04 -14.07 -18.11
N THR A 51 27.06 -15.04 -17.20
CA THR A 51 25.99 -16.04 -17.12
C THR A 51 24.72 -15.41 -16.54
N PHE A 52 23.55 -15.76 -17.08
CA PHE A 52 22.23 -15.28 -16.62
C PHE A 52 22.03 -15.40 -15.10
N THR A 53 22.64 -16.42 -14.49
CA THR A 53 22.58 -16.72 -13.06
C THR A 53 23.36 -15.72 -12.19
N GLU A 54 24.53 -15.26 -12.64
CA GLU A 54 25.36 -14.30 -11.90
C GLU A 54 24.74 -12.88 -11.94
N ALA A 55 24.16 -12.53 -13.09
CA ALA A 55 23.43 -11.28 -13.29
C ALA A 55 22.22 -11.14 -12.33
N ILE A 56 21.53 -12.25 -12.07
CA ILE A 56 20.33 -12.28 -11.20
C ILE A 56 20.70 -12.38 -9.73
N LEU A 57 21.74 -13.12 -9.35
CA LEU A 57 22.05 -13.42 -7.94
C LEU A 57 22.87 -12.35 -7.22
N ASP A 58 23.31 -11.29 -7.89
CA ASP A 58 24.03 -10.20 -7.22
C ASP A 58 23.12 -9.38 -6.28
N PHE A 59 23.14 -9.79 -5.01
CA PHE A 59 22.43 -9.22 -3.86
C PHE A 59 22.68 -7.73 -3.62
N THR A 60 23.79 -7.17 -4.13
CA THR A 60 24.18 -5.78 -3.88
C THR A 60 23.14 -4.79 -4.41
N ASN A 61 22.50 -5.13 -5.52
CA ASN A 61 21.53 -4.27 -6.20
C ASN A 61 20.11 -4.38 -5.61
N TYR A 62 19.80 -5.48 -4.92
CA TYR A 62 18.49 -5.68 -4.29
C TYR A 62 18.32 -4.92 -2.98
N LYS A 63 19.40 -4.40 -2.38
CA LYS A 63 19.33 -3.59 -1.15
C LYS A 63 18.46 -2.34 -1.35
N LEU A 64 18.56 -1.69 -2.51
CA LEU A 64 17.72 -0.53 -2.84
C LEU A 64 16.25 -0.98 -2.96
N PHE A 65 15.98 -2.06 -3.69
CA PHE A 65 14.62 -2.59 -3.86
C PHE A 65 13.99 -3.06 -2.55
N PHE A 66 14.79 -3.59 -1.63
CA PHE A 66 14.37 -4.01 -0.30
C PHE A 66 13.85 -2.83 0.53
N TRP A 67 14.61 -1.73 0.62
CA TRP A 67 14.17 -0.55 1.38
C TRP A 67 12.91 0.09 0.80
N TRP A 68 12.78 0.14 -0.52
CA TRP A 68 11.54 0.58 -1.16
C TRP A 68 10.37 -0.38 -0.91
N GLY A 69 10.64 -1.68 -0.85
CA GLY A 69 9.67 -2.70 -0.42
C GLY A 69 9.19 -2.49 1.01
N VAL A 70 10.07 -2.09 1.94
CA VAL A 70 9.71 -1.75 3.34
C VAL A 70 8.78 -0.54 3.39
N ILE A 71 9.05 0.52 2.64
CA ILE A 71 8.19 1.71 2.55
C ILE A 71 6.80 1.31 2.02
N LEU A 72 6.77 0.48 0.98
CA LEU A 72 5.53 -0.02 0.41
C LEU A 72 4.74 -0.91 1.39
N ALA A 73 5.44 -1.75 2.17
CA ALA A 73 4.83 -2.55 3.23
C ALA A 73 4.23 -1.68 4.33
N ILE A 74 4.92 -0.63 4.77
CA ILE A 74 4.39 0.35 5.74
C ILE A 74 3.14 1.04 5.17
N HIS A 75 3.14 1.39 3.89
CA HIS A 75 2.00 2.02 3.24
C HIS A 75 0.80 1.07 3.12
N ALA A 76 1.03 -0.18 2.74
CA ALA A 76 0.02 -1.23 2.72
C ALA A 76 -0.58 -1.40 4.11
N ILE A 77 0.28 -1.55 5.11
CA ILE A 77 -0.08 -1.61 6.51
C ILE A 77 -0.96 -0.39 6.88
N ASN A 78 -0.59 0.85 6.56
CA ASN A 78 -1.41 2.02 6.90
C ASN A 78 -2.83 1.98 6.29
N ILE A 79 -2.97 1.46 5.06
CA ILE A 79 -4.26 1.39 4.36
C ILE A 79 -5.11 0.21 4.83
N PHE A 80 -4.50 -0.94 5.10
CA PHE A 80 -5.20 -2.15 5.49
C PHE A 80 -5.35 -2.31 7.02
N LYS A 81 -4.58 -1.56 7.84
CA LYS A 81 -4.57 -1.67 9.31
C LYS A 81 -5.90 -1.33 9.96
N PHE A 82 -6.66 -0.38 9.43
CA PHE A 82 -7.85 0.09 10.13
C PHE A 82 -8.95 -0.97 10.23
N ASP A 83 -9.12 -1.78 9.18
CA ASP A 83 -10.14 -2.82 9.16
C ASP A 83 -9.68 -4.17 9.71
N PHE A 84 -8.40 -4.52 9.50
CA PHE A 84 -7.89 -5.84 9.90
C PHE A 84 -7.45 -5.91 11.35
N LEU A 85 -6.83 -4.87 11.92
CA LEU A 85 -6.29 -4.92 13.29
C LEU A 85 -7.31 -4.56 14.37
N PHE A 86 -8.19 -3.58 14.11
CA PHE A 86 -9.09 -3.04 15.12
C PHE A 86 -10.53 -3.57 14.98
N GLY A 87 -10.87 -4.14 13.81
CA GLY A 87 -12.17 -4.71 13.52
C GLY A 87 -13.32 -3.68 13.53
N LYS A 88 -14.49 -4.09 13.01
CA LYS A 88 -15.70 -3.25 12.99
C LYS A 88 -16.07 -2.68 14.36
N ASN A 89 -15.81 -3.43 15.44
CA ASN A 89 -16.16 -3.03 16.81
C ASN A 89 -15.45 -1.76 17.26
N TRP A 90 -14.16 -1.59 16.97
CA TRP A 90 -13.44 -0.37 17.32
C TRP A 90 -13.96 0.84 16.52
N GLU A 91 -14.27 0.61 15.23
CA GLU A 91 -14.79 1.64 14.34
C GLU A 91 -16.16 2.15 14.82
N GLU A 92 -17.07 1.24 15.18
CA GLU A 92 -18.37 1.56 15.77
C GLU A 92 -18.23 2.31 17.11
N ARG A 93 -17.27 1.91 17.95
CA ARG A 93 -17.01 2.57 19.23
C ARG A 93 -16.53 4.00 19.04
N LYS A 94 -15.64 4.23 18.07
CA LYS A 94 -15.16 5.58 17.73
C LYS A 94 -16.23 6.48 17.13
N ILE A 95 -17.10 5.95 16.26
CA ILE A 95 -18.28 6.70 15.78
C ILE A 95 -19.13 7.13 16.97
N LYS A 96 -19.41 6.21 17.89
CA LYS A 96 -20.27 6.48 19.06
C LYS A 96 -19.66 7.53 19.98
N GLU A 97 -18.34 7.48 20.21
CA GLU A 97 -17.60 8.52 20.96
C GLU A 97 -17.72 9.89 20.31
N GLU A 98 -17.46 10.03 19.00
CA GLU A 98 -17.52 11.33 18.32
C GLU A 98 -18.95 11.89 18.28
N MET A 99 -19.96 11.05 18.02
CA MET A 99 -21.37 11.45 18.10
C MET A 99 -21.78 11.92 19.50
N SER A 100 -21.20 11.31 20.55
CA SER A 100 -21.46 11.74 21.93
C SER A 100 -20.81 13.08 22.28
N LYS A 101 -19.64 13.38 21.69
CA LYS A 101 -18.96 14.67 21.84
C LYS A 101 -19.71 15.79 21.15
N GLU A 102 -20.26 15.55 19.95
CA GLU A 102 -21.12 16.53 19.26
C GLU A 102 -22.42 16.79 20.00
N ARG A 103 -23.01 15.76 20.63
CA ARG A 103 -24.26 15.91 21.42
C ARG A 103 -24.06 16.67 22.74
N ASN A 104 -22.86 16.59 23.32
CA ASN A 104 -22.49 17.30 24.56
C ASN A 104 -21.84 18.67 24.30
N ARG A 105 -21.82 19.13 23.04
CA ARG A 105 -21.43 20.48 22.64
C ARG A 105 -22.67 21.27 22.27
#